data_AF-A0A967H6M5-F1
#
_entry.id   AF-A0A967H6M5-F1
#
_cell.length_a   1.000
_cell.length_b   1.000
_cell.length_c   1.000
_cell.angle_alpha   90.00
_cell.angle_beta   90.00
_cell.angle_gamma   90.00
#
_symmetry.space_group_name_H-M   'P 1'
#
loop_
_entity.id
_entity.type
_entity.pdbx_description
1 polymer ?
#
loop_
_entity_poly.entity_id
_entity_poly.type
_entity_poly.pdbx_seq_one_letter_code
_entity_poly.pdbx_strand_id
1 'polypeptide(L)'
;MEAVYPLALSSKEMACNADILTNCELCRAKKTGHEISSLAYPQVCKQFKQETGKTHICLPMIIGGRTGGVVQFLFEGTDNEELDMADIQARIFKAETYVKQALSVIEAKRLMNTLRESALKDPLTGLYNRRFLQDHANHVISGVLRRKKTLGLIMCDLDYFKQVNDQYGHDVGDLVLKETAVMIGRGVRDADIIIRFGGEEFFILLIDINPGDSMLVAEKIRKIFEETKIKIPNGSINKTLSLGVSEFPGDGDGFWQCIKYADVALYKAKETGRNKAIRFEEEMWSGEEF
;
A
#
# COMPACT_ATOMS: atom_id res chain seq x y z
N MET A 1 2.81 14.11 -1.48
CA MET A 1 1.37 14.37 -1.56
C MET A 1 0.96 14.01 -2.98
N GLU A 2 0.57 12.76 -3.20
CA GLU A 2 0.08 12.34 -4.52
C GLU A 2 -1.30 12.97 -4.76
N ALA A 3 -1.54 13.39 -5.99
CA ALA A 3 -2.83 13.95 -6.37
C ALA A 3 -3.85 12.81 -6.44
N VAL A 4 -4.75 12.73 -5.45
CA VAL A 4 -5.85 11.77 -5.49
C VAL A 4 -6.97 12.38 -6.34
N TYR A 5 -6.93 12.10 -7.65
CA TYR A 5 -8.12 12.20 -8.50
C TYR A 5 -9.07 11.07 -8.08
N PRO A 6 -10.40 11.23 -8.14
CA PRO A 6 -11.29 10.13 -7.74
C PRO A 6 -10.92 8.85 -8.50
N LEU A 7 -10.66 7.77 -7.76
CA LEU A 7 -10.31 6.41 -8.20
C LEU A 7 -11.28 5.81 -9.26
N ALA A 8 -12.38 6.50 -9.55
CA ALA A 8 -13.46 6.07 -10.43
C ALA A 8 -13.35 6.59 -11.88
N LEU A 9 -12.43 7.51 -12.18
CA LEU A 9 -12.27 8.05 -13.54
C LEU A 9 -10.98 7.55 -14.18
N SER A 10 -11.10 6.91 -15.34
CA SER A 10 -9.97 6.55 -16.19
C SER A 10 -9.30 7.80 -16.77
N SER A 11 -8.02 7.70 -17.13
CA SER A 11 -7.28 8.80 -17.79
C SER A 11 -7.94 9.29 -19.09
N LYS A 12 -8.75 8.44 -19.74
CA LYS A 12 -9.55 8.78 -20.91
C LYS A 12 -10.76 9.65 -20.59
N GLU A 13 -11.30 9.56 -19.39
CA GLU A 13 -12.46 10.36 -18.93
C GLU A 13 -12.03 11.72 -18.35
N MET A 14 -10.73 11.95 -18.16
CA MET A 14 -10.22 13.22 -17.66
C MET A 14 -10.31 14.34 -18.70
N ALA A 15 -11.01 15.41 -18.32
CA ALA A 15 -11.07 16.66 -19.10
C ALA A 15 -9.80 17.53 -18.95
N CYS A 16 -8.93 17.21 -17.99
CA CYS A 16 -7.61 17.82 -17.85
C CYS A 16 -6.50 16.87 -18.34
N ASN A 17 -5.35 17.41 -18.71
CA ASN A 17 -4.13 16.62 -18.95
C ASN A 17 -3.77 15.79 -17.72
N ALA A 18 -3.41 14.52 -17.92
CA ALA A 18 -3.04 13.59 -16.87
C ALA A 18 -1.76 13.98 -16.12
N ASP A 19 -0.92 14.86 -16.67
CA ASP A 19 0.30 15.36 -15.99
C ASP A 19 0.00 15.97 -14.61
N ILE A 20 -1.22 16.51 -14.40
CA ILE A 20 -1.64 17.04 -13.09
C ILE A 20 -1.69 15.98 -11.99
N LEU A 21 -1.77 14.69 -12.36
CA LEU A 21 -1.77 13.57 -11.42
C LEU A 21 -0.38 13.35 -10.83
N THR A 22 0.65 13.53 -11.67
CA THR A 22 2.05 13.40 -11.27
C THR A 22 2.55 14.67 -10.58
N ASN A 23 2.05 15.84 -10.99
CA ASN A 23 2.37 17.13 -10.40
C ASN A 23 1.15 18.03 -10.27
N CYS A 24 0.57 18.09 -9.07
CA CYS A 24 -0.65 18.88 -8.81
C CYS A 24 -0.45 20.40 -8.91
N GLU A 25 0.79 20.91 -8.88
CA GLU A 25 1.07 22.34 -9.07
C GLU A 25 0.84 22.81 -10.52
N LEU A 26 0.68 21.88 -11.45
CA LEU A 26 0.23 22.18 -12.82
C LEU A 26 -1.24 22.63 -12.84
N CYS A 27 -2.05 22.24 -11.85
CA CYS A 27 -3.42 22.70 -11.74
C CYS A 27 -3.46 24.17 -11.31
N ARG A 28 -4.00 25.04 -12.18
CA ARG A 28 -4.07 26.49 -11.92
C ARG A 28 -4.88 26.81 -10.65
N ALA A 29 -6.05 26.20 -10.47
CA ALA A 29 -6.90 26.43 -9.29
C ALA A 29 -6.21 25.99 -7.99
N LYS A 30 -5.50 24.86 -8.01
CA LYS A 30 -4.62 24.46 -6.89
C LYS A 30 -3.60 25.56 -6.64
N LYS A 31 -2.78 25.86 -7.65
CA LYS A 31 -1.62 26.75 -7.54
C LYS A 31 -1.97 28.14 -7.03
N THR A 32 -3.07 28.71 -7.52
CA THR A 32 -3.47 30.08 -7.18
C THR A 32 -4.39 30.16 -5.97
N GLY A 33 -5.09 29.08 -5.61
CA GLY A 33 -6.14 29.13 -4.59
C GLY A 33 -7.34 29.99 -5.00
N HIS A 34 -7.54 30.22 -6.30
CA HIS A 34 -8.67 30.97 -6.83
C HIS A 34 -9.52 30.09 -7.74
N GLU A 35 -10.81 30.42 -7.83
CA GLU A 35 -11.70 29.84 -8.82
C GLU A 35 -11.14 30.07 -10.23
N ILE A 36 -11.18 29.04 -11.06
CA ILE A 36 -10.83 29.11 -12.48
C ILE A 36 -12.04 28.68 -13.30
N SER A 37 -12.63 29.64 -14.01
CA SER A 37 -13.86 29.46 -14.77
C SER A 37 -13.64 29.79 -16.25
N SER A 38 -13.95 28.82 -17.13
CA SER A 38 -13.91 29.05 -18.58
C SER A 38 -15.17 29.75 -19.12
N LEU A 39 -16.19 29.95 -18.27
CA LEU A 39 -17.41 30.70 -18.60
C LEU A 39 -17.09 32.18 -18.87
N ALA A 40 -16.28 32.79 -18.00
CA ALA A 40 -15.90 34.20 -18.13
C ALA A 40 -14.70 34.39 -19.07
N TYR A 41 -13.80 33.40 -19.11
CA TYR A 41 -12.56 33.46 -19.87
C TYR A 41 -12.31 32.13 -20.59
N PRO A 42 -12.75 32.00 -21.85
CA PRO A 42 -12.47 30.82 -22.65
C PRO A 42 -10.98 30.49 -22.65
N GLN A 43 -10.65 29.19 -22.55
CA GLN A 43 -9.27 28.69 -22.54
C GLN A 43 -8.37 29.21 -21.40
N VAL A 44 -8.95 29.68 -20.28
CA VAL A 44 -8.19 30.19 -19.12
C VAL A 44 -7.20 29.17 -18.52
N CYS A 45 -7.42 27.86 -18.68
CA CYS A 45 -6.55 26.82 -18.14
C CYS A 45 -5.84 26.02 -19.23
N LYS A 46 -4.50 26.10 -19.29
CA LYS A 46 -3.67 25.35 -20.25
C LYS A 46 -3.69 23.83 -20.03
N GLN A 47 -4.03 23.39 -18.82
CA GLN A 47 -4.13 21.96 -18.51
C GLN A 47 -5.50 21.37 -18.87
N PHE A 48 -6.48 22.19 -19.25
CA PHE A 48 -7.78 21.70 -19.68
C PHE A 48 -7.74 21.34 -21.17
N LYS A 49 -8.19 20.13 -21.53
CA LYS A 49 -8.16 19.61 -22.89
C LYS A 49 -9.24 20.30 -23.73
N GLN A 50 -8.82 21.20 -24.62
CA GLN A 50 -9.74 22.00 -25.44
C GLN A 50 -10.58 21.13 -26.40
N GLU A 51 -10.02 20.01 -26.86
CA GLU A 51 -10.69 18.99 -27.68
C GLU A 51 -11.95 18.39 -27.06
N THR A 52 -12.17 18.58 -25.75
CA THR A 52 -13.39 18.11 -25.08
C THR A 52 -14.65 18.90 -25.49
N GLY A 53 -14.50 20.13 -25.98
CA GLY A 53 -15.64 21.02 -26.25
C GLY A 53 -16.42 21.45 -25.01
N LYS A 54 -15.95 21.09 -23.81
CA LYS A 54 -16.63 21.35 -22.54
C LYS A 54 -16.23 22.68 -21.93
N THR A 55 -17.13 23.24 -21.15
CA THR A 55 -16.84 24.36 -20.25
C THR A 55 -16.54 23.83 -18.86
N HIS A 56 -15.63 24.48 -18.13
CA HIS A 56 -15.24 24.07 -16.78
C HIS A 56 -15.31 25.21 -15.77
N ILE A 57 -15.62 24.84 -14.52
CA ILE A 57 -15.40 25.68 -13.34
C ILE A 57 -14.66 24.84 -12.30
N CYS A 58 -13.51 25.33 -11.85
CA CYS A 58 -12.66 24.66 -10.89
C CYS A 58 -12.65 25.45 -9.58
N LEU A 59 -13.26 24.88 -8.54
CA LEU A 59 -13.34 25.48 -7.20
C LEU A 59 -12.22 24.90 -6.30
N PRO A 60 -11.29 25.73 -5.81
CA PRO A 60 -10.28 25.28 -4.85
C PRO A 60 -10.91 25.04 -3.47
N MET A 61 -10.57 23.90 -2.86
CA MET A 61 -10.93 23.57 -1.49
C MET A 61 -9.84 24.09 -0.55
N ILE A 62 -10.06 25.26 0.07
CA ILE A 62 -9.06 25.91 0.92
C ILE A 62 -9.30 25.54 2.39
N ILE A 63 -8.28 24.98 3.03
CA ILE A 63 -8.29 24.65 4.46
C ILE A 63 -6.97 25.13 5.07
N GLY A 64 -7.04 25.90 6.16
CA GLY A 64 -5.84 26.43 6.83
C GLY A 64 -4.94 27.28 5.92
N GLY A 65 -5.52 27.99 4.95
CA GLY A 65 -4.79 28.83 3.99
C GLY A 65 -4.09 28.07 2.85
N ARG A 66 -4.30 26.75 2.73
CA ARG A 66 -3.75 25.93 1.65
C ARG A 66 -4.86 25.25 0.85
N THR A 67 -4.65 25.08 -0.46
CA THR A 67 -5.58 24.33 -1.31
C THR A 67 -5.37 22.83 -1.12
N GLY A 68 -6.29 22.16 -0.43
CA GLY A 68 -6.25 20.71 -0.18
C GLY A 68 -6.79 19.86 -1.34
N GLY A 69 -7.59 20.45 -2.23
CA GLY A 69 -8.16 19.79 -3.39
C GLY A 69 -8.85 20.77 -4.34
N VAL A 70 -9.35 20.28 -5.47
CA VAL A 70 -10.10 21.07 -6.45
C VAL A 70 -11.34 20.29 -6.87
N VAL A 71 -12.51 20.93 -6.78
CA VAL A 71 -13.76 20.38 -7.34
C VAL A 71 -13.92 20.96 -8.74
N GLN A 72 -14.02 20.08 -9.74
CA GLN A 72 -14.21 20.47 -11.13
C GLN A 72 -15.66 20.19 -11.55
N PHE A 73 -16.36 21.23 -12.00
CA PHE A 73 -17.64 21.12 -12.68
C PHE A 73 -17.40 21.20 -14.18
N LEU A 74 -18.03 20.30 -14.93
CA LEU A 74 -17.97 20.24 -16.38
C LEU A 74 -19.37 20.47 -16.94
N PHE A 75 -19.47 21.31 -17.95
CA PHE A 75 -20.71 21.63 -18.64
C PHE A 75 -20.53 21.33 -20.13
N GLU A 76 -21.45 20.56 -20.68
CA GLU A 76 -21.55 20.30 -22.12
C GLU A 76 -22.54 21.32 -22.70
N GLY A 77 -22.13 22.00 -23.77
CA GLY A 77 -23.09 22.73 -24.60
C GLY A 77 -23.76 21.73 -25.53
N THR A 78 -25.08 21.61 -25.50
CA THR A 78 -25.82 20.90 -26.55
C THR A 78 -25.84 21.78 -27.80
N ASP A 79 -25.67 21.18 -28.98
CA ASP A 79 -25.41 21.86 -30.27
C ASP A 79 -26.42 22.96 -30.68
N ASN A 80 -27.52 23.18 -29.93
CA ASN A 80 -28.55 24.19 -30.21
C ASN A 80 -29.11 24.94 -28.97
N GLU A 81 -28.53 24.79 -27.77
CA GLU A 81 -28.93 25.59 -26.60
C GLU A 81 -27.75 26.45 -26.12
N GLU A 82 -27.92 27.77 -26.11
CA GLU A 82 -27.00 28.65 -25.40
C GLU A 82 -27.00 28.26 -23.92
N LEU A 83 -25.81 28.04 -23.35
CA LEU A 83 -25.66 27.80 -21.92
C LEU A 83 -26.30 28.96 -21.14
N ASP A 84 -27.34 28.69 -20.34
CA ASP A 84 -27.92 29.69 -19.44
C ASP A 84 -26.91 30.02 -18.34
N MET A 85 -26.16 31.09 -18.58
CA MET A 85 -25.10 31.56 -17.70
C MET A 85 -25.62 31.89 -16.30
N ALA A 86 -26.87 32.39 -16.21
CA ALA A 86 -27.46 32.76 -14.94
C ALA A 86 -27.84 31.51 -14.12
N ASP A 87 -28.43 30.48 -14.76
CA ASP A 87 -28.71 29.21 -14.11
C ASP A 87 -27.42 28.51 -13.65
N ILE A 88 -26.40 28.45 -14.52
CA ILE A 88 -25.12 27.82 -14.19
C ILE A 88 -24.46 28.52 -12.99
N GLN A 89 -24.43 29.86 -12.99
CA GLN A 89 -23.91 30.62 -11.85
C GLN A 89 -24.70 30.35 -10.57
N ALA A 90 -26.03 30.30 -10.64
CA ALA A 90 -26.88 30.00 -9.48
C ALA A 90 -26.65 28.59 -8.92
N ARG A 91 -26.48 27.59 -9.80
CA ARG A 91 -26.17 26.20 -9.42
C ARG A 91 -24.79 26.08 -8.82
N ILE A 92 -23.80 26.78 -9.38
CA ILE A 92 -22.42 26.79 -8.89
C ILE A 92 -22.34 27.47 -7.53
N PHE A 93 -23.05 28.59 -7.32
CA PHE A 93 -23.12 29.23 -6.01
C PHE A 93 -23.68 28.29 -4.93
N LYS A 94 -24.75 27.54 -5.24
CA LYS A 94 -25.29 26.51 -4.34
C LYS A 94 -24.27 25.41 -4.09
N ALA A 95 -23.64 24.88 -5.14
CA ALA A 95 -22.64 23.82 -5.04
C ALA A 95 -21.42 24.26 -4.23
N GLU A 96 -20.92 25.47 -4.44
CA GLU A 96 -19.83 26.06 -3.68
C GLU A 96 -20.18 26.14 -2.18
N THR A 97 -21.42 26.53 -1.87
CA THR A 97 -21.91 26.56 -0.47
C THR A 97 -21.89 25.18 0.16
N TYR A 98 -22.38 24.15 -0.53
CA TYR A 98 -22.33 22.77 -0.04
C TYR A 98 -20.89 22.26 0.11
N VAL A 99 -20.03 22.53 -0.87
CA VAL A 99 -18.60 22.17 -0.82
C VAL A 99 -17.96 22.82 0.40
N LYS A 100 -18.14 24.13 0.60
CA LYS A 100 -17.63 24.88 1.77
C LYS A 100 -18.10 24.28 3.10
N GLN A 101 -19.37 23.92 3.22
CA GLN A 101 -19.92 23.29 4.43
C GLN A 101 -19.35 21.88 4.66
N ALA A 102 -19.12 21.11 3.60
CA ALA A 102 -18.57 19.77 3.67
C ALA A 102 -17.03 19.74 3.87
N LEU A 103 -16.31 20.86 3.65
CA LEU A 103 -14.84 20.90 3.71
C LEU A 103 -14.28 20.32 5.00
N SER A 104 -14.85 20.67 6.14
CA SER A 104 -14.38 20.20 7.46
C SER A 104 -14.54 18.69 7.61
N VAL A 105 -15.65 18.12 7.14
CA VAL A 105 -15.93 16.68 7.18
C VAL A 105 -15.01 15.93 6.21
N ILE A 106 -14.83 16.45 5.00
CA ILE A 106 -13.94 15.85 4.00
C ILE A 106 -12.50 15.82 4.52
N GLU A 107 -12.03 16.92 5.12
CA GLU A 107 -10.68 16.99 5.67
C GLU A 107 -10.51 16.07 6.87
N ALA A 108 -11.48 16.04 7.79
CA ALA A 108 -11.45 15.12 8.92
C ALA A 108 -11.36 13.66 8.43
N LYS A 109 -12.17 13.29 7.43
CA LYS A 109 -12.13 11.95 6.84
C LYS A 109 -10.81 11.66 6.14
N ARG A 110 -10.24 12.62 5.41
CA ARG A 110 -8.93 12.49 4.76
C ARG A 110 -7.82 12.26 5.78
N LEU A 111 -7.77 13.07 6.84
CA LEU A 111 -6.80 12.93 7.92
C LEU A 111 -6.99 11.61 8.68
N MET A 112 -8.22 11.21 8.97
CA MET A 112 -8.51 9.90 9.58
C MET A 112 -8.03 8.75 8.69
N ASN A 113 -8.23 8.82 7.38
CA ASN A 113 -7.71 7.81 6.46
C ASN A 113 -6.18 7.78 6.44
N THR A 114 -5.51 8.94 6.35
CA THR A 114 -4.04 9.00 6.42
C THR A 114 -3.50 8.47 7.74
N LEU A 115 -4.16 8.79 8.86
CA LEU A 115 -3.80 8.25 10.17
C LEU A 115 -4.01 6.73 10.22
N ARG A 116 -5.11 6.24 9.65
CA ARG A 116 -5.39 4.81 9.57
C ARG A 116 -4.34 4.10 8.74
N GLU A 117 -4.04 4.58 7.53
CA GLU A 117 -3.00 4.01 6.66
C GLU A 117 -1.63 3.99 7.33
N SER A 118 -1.23 5.10 7.96
CA SER A 118 0.02 5.18 8.73
C SER A 118 0.04 4.16 9.88
N ALA A 119 -1.10 3.96 10.55
CA ALA A 119 -1.23 2.97 11.62
C ALA A 119 -1.20 1.51 11.16
N LEU A 120 -1.24 1.24 9.85
CA LEU A 120 -1.11 -0.10 9.26
C LEU A 120 0.33 -0.42 8.80
N LYS A 121 1.23 0.56 8.88
CA LYS A 121 2.64 0.40 8.52
C LYS A 121 3.52 0.33 9.76
N ASP A 122 4.62 -0.40 9.65
CA ASP A 122 5.71 -0.37 10.62
C ASP A 122 6.62 0.85 10.32
N PRO A 123 6.83 1.78 11.27
CA PRO A 123 7.56 3.01 11.02
C PRO A 123 9.05 2.79 10.75
N LEU A 124 9.63 1.67 11.20
CA LEU A 124 11.04 1.37 11.00
C LEU A 124 11.32 0.89 9.57
N THR A 125 10.54 -0.08 9.11
CA THR A 125 10.77 -0.81 7.85
C THR A 125 9.91 -0.32 6.69
N GLY A 126 8.81 0.39 6.96
CA GLY A 126 7.82 0.79 5.95
C GLY A 126 6.94 -0.36 5.44
N LEU A 127 7.12 -1.57 5.97
CA LEU A 127 6.28 -2.73 5.68
C LEU A 127 4.91 -2.60 6.34
N TYR A 128 3.97 -3.45 5.95
CA TYR A 128 2.72 -3.56 6.72
C TYR A 128 3.01 -4.13 8.11
N ASN A 129 2.19 -3.80 9.10
CA ASN A 129 2.29 -4.36 10.45
C ASN A 129 1.22 -5.43 10.69
N ARG A 130 1.28 -6.10 11.84
CA ARG A 130 0.31 -7.15 12.21
C ARG A 130 -1.15 -6.71 12.15
N ARG A 131 -1.45 -5.43 12.40
CA ARG A 131 -2.83 -4.88 12.33
C ARG A 131 -3.35 -4.86 10.90
N PHE A 132 -2.50 -4.60 9.91
CA PHE A 132 -2.90 -4.70 8.49
C PHE A 132 -3.50 -6.07 8.17
N LEU A 133 -2.83 -7.14 8.61
CA LEU A 133 -3.29 -8.50 8.38
C LEU A 133 -4.65 -8.75 9.04
N GLN A 134 -4.84 -8.31 10.29
CA GLN A 134 -6.12 -8.45 11.01
C GLN A 134 -7.27 -7.73 10.29
N ASP A 135 -7.02 -6.51 9.80
CA ASP A 135 -8.03 -5.69 9.15
C ASP A 135 -8.35 -6.17 7.72
N HIS A 136 -7.38 -6.76 7.00
CA HIS A 136 -7.50 -7.00 5.56
C HIS A 136 -7.50 -8.49 5.14
N ALA A 137 -7.17 -9.43 6.03
CA ALA A 137 -7.06 -10.86 5.68
C ALA A 137 -8.31 -11.39 4.98
N ASN A 138 -9.50 -11.10 5.51
CA ASN A 138 -10.76 -11.57 4.91
C ASN A 138 -10.95 -11.12 3.46
N HIS A 139 -10.53 -9.89 3.13
CA HIS A 139 -10.61 -9.37 1.77
C HIS A 139 -9.66 -10.13 0.83
N VAL A 140 -8.42 -10.33 1.26
CA VAL A 140 -7.40 -11.07 0.52
C VAL A 140 -7.84 -12.52 0.28
N ILE A 141 -8.24 -13.22 1.35
CA ILE A 141 -8.73 -14.60 1.31
C ILE A 141 -9.90 -14.73 0.32
N SER A 142 -10.90 -13.87 0.44
CA SER A 142 -12.08 -13.91 -0.44
C SER A 142 -11.69 -13.71 -1.91
N GLY A 143 -10.69 -12.86 -2.19
CA GLY A 143 -10.17 -12.65 -3.53
C GLY A 143 -9.52 -13.91 -4.12
N VAL A 144 -8.64 -14.54 -3.34
CA VAL A 144 -7.89 -15.73 -3.78
C VAL A 144 -8.80 -16.95 -3.97
N LEU A 145 -9.71 -17.19 -3.03
CA LEU A 145 -10.67 -18.30 -3.13
C LEU A 145 -11.60 -18.16 -4.34
N ARG A 146 -12.07 -16.95 -4.65
CA ARG A 146 -12.87 -16.69 -5.87
C ARG A 146 -12.12 -17.04 -7.14
N ARG A 147 -10.81 -16.81 -7.18
CA ARG A 147 -9.94 -17.14 -8.31
C ARG A 147 -9.51 -18.61 -8.31
N LYS A 148 -9.92 -19.41 -7.32
CA LYS A 148 -9.50 -20.81 -7.13
C LYS A 148 -7.98 -20.95 -7.09
N LYS A 149 -7.33 -20.03 -6.39
CA LYS A 149 -5.89 -20.00 -6.19
C LYS A 149 -5.53 -20.28 -4.73
N THR A 150 -4.23 -20.39 -4.47
CA THR A 150 -3.65 -20.64 -3.15
C THR A 150 -2.90 -19.40 -2.66
N LEU A 151 -2.94 -19.17 -1.35
CA LEU A 151 -2.06 -18.27 -0.61
C LEU A 151 -0.87 -19.07 -0.12
N GLY A 152 0.34 -18.56 -0.36
CA GLY A 152 1.55 -19.02 0.32
C GLY A 152 1.77 -18.20 1.58
N LEU A 153 2.03 -18.86 2.70
CA LEU A 153 2.23 -18.26 4.00
C LEU A 153 3.66 -18.58 4.44
N ILE A 154 4.48 -17.55 4.61
CA ILE A 154 5.88 -17.72 5.04
C ILE A 154 6.09 -16.93 6.31
N MET A 155 6.42 -17.62 7.39
CA MET A 155 6.94 -17.00 8.61
C MET A 155 8.47 -16.99 8.53
N CYS A 156 9.07 -15.86 8.85
CA CYS A 156 10.50 -15.62 8.66
C CYS A 156 11.07 -14.91 9.89
N ASP A 157 12.27 -15.28 10.30
CA ASP A 157 12.94 -14.71 11.46
C ASP A 157 14.44 -14.57 11.22
N LEU A 158 15.03 -13.48 11.73
CA LEU A 158 16.47 -13.27 11.68
C LEU A 158 17.22 -14.14 12.67
N ASP A 159 18.10 -14.99 12.14
CA ASP A 159 18.92 -15.85 12.96
C ASP A 159 19.89 -15.03 13.83
N TYR A 160 19.77 -15.25 15.14
CA TYR A 160 20.62 -14.62 16.16
C TYR A 160 20.58 -13.08 16.14
N PHE A 161 19.41 -12.48 15.90
CA PHE A 161 19.25 -11.02 15.90
C PHE A 161 19.64 -10.38 17.23
N LYS A 162 19.29 -11.00 18.36
CA LYS A 162 19.73 -10.52 19.69
C LYS A 162 21.24 -10.29 19.78
N GLN A 163 22.05 -11.18 19.19
CA GLN A 163 23.52 -11.02 19.18
C GLN A 163 23.96 -9.78 18.39
N VAL A 164 23.21 -9.37 17.37
CA VAL A 164 23.49 -8.12 16.64
C VAL A 164 23.31 -6.93 17.56
N ASN A 165 22.19 -6.88 18.29
CA ASN A 165 21.94 -5.79 19.25
C ASN A 165 22.99 -5.78 20.36
N ASP A 166 23.29 -6.95 20.93
CA ASP A 166 24.23 -7.07 22.04
C ASP A 166 25.66 -6.67 21.62
N GLN A 167 26.07 -6.96 20.38
CA GLN A 167 27.43 -6.69 19.89
C GLN A 167 27.60 -5.30 19.25
N TYR A 168 26.59 -4.81 18.54
CA TYR A 168 26.70 -3.60 17.70
C TYR A 168 25.74 -2.48 18.11
N GLY A 169 24.88 -2.71 19.09
CA GLY A 169 23.88 -1.76 19.55
C GLY A 169 22.60 -1.75 18.71
N HIS A 170 21.55 -1.14 19.27
CA HIS A 170 20.21 -1.11 18.67
C HIS A 170 20.17 -0.36 17.32
N ASP A 171 20.98 0.67 17.12
CA ASP A 171 21.01 1.41 15.85
C ASP A 171 21.42 0.51 14.67
N VAL A 172 22.35 -0.43 14.92
CA VAL A 172 22.76 -1.42 13.92
C VAL A 172 21.71 -2.52 13.76
N GLY A 173 21.04 -2.93 14.85
CA GLY A 173 19.88 -3.80 14.78
C GLY A 173 18.76 -3.24 13.89
N ASP A 174 18.43 -1.97 14.08
CA ASP A 174 17.44 -1.25 13.29
C ASP A 174 17.81 -1.17 11.80
N LEU A 175 19.09 -0.93 11.51
CA LEU A 175 19.61 -0.98 10.14
C LEU A 175 19.45 -2.37 9.51
N VAL A 176 19.78 -3.41 10.26
CA VAL A 176 19.65 -4.81 9.82
C VAL A 176 18.20 -5.17 9.52
N LEU A 177 17.24 -4.71 10.33
CA LEU A 177 15.81 -4.93 10.09
C LEU A 177 15.33 -4.22 8.81
N LYS A 178 15.80 -2.99 8.57
CA LYS A 178 15.50 -2.25 7.32
C LYS A 178 16.05 -2.98 6.10
N GLU A 179 17.30 -3.42 6.16
CA GLU A 179 17.91 -4.17 5.06
C GLU A 179 17.20 -5.51 4.83
N THR A 180 16.77 -6.19 5.90
CA THR A 180 15.97 -7.42 5.78
C THR A 180 14.68 -7.16 5.01
N ALA A 181 13.94 -6.11 5.35
CA ALA A 181 12.72 -5.74 4.63
C ALA A 181 12.98 -5.53 3.12
N VAL A 182 14.07 -4.85 2.77
CA VAL A 182 14.48 -4.65 1.37
C VAL A 182 14.81 -5.97 0.68
N MET A 183 15.56 -6.86 1.33
CA MET A 183 15.98 -8.13 0.72
C MET A 183 14.80 -9.10 0.54
N ILE A 184 13.87 -9.16 1.50
CA ILE A 184 12.61 -9.90 1.34
C ILE A 184 11.83 -9.34 0.13
N GLY A 185 11.77 -8.01 0.01
CA GLY A 185 11.15 -7.33 -1.14
C GLY A 185 11.69 -7.77 -2.51
N ARG A 186 13.02 -7.99 -2.62
CA ARG A 186 13.65 -8.49 -3.86
C ARG A 186 13.31 -9.97 -4.16
N GLY A 187 12.92 -10.71 -3.13
CA GLY A 187 12.55 -12.11 -3.24
C GLY A 187 11.15 -12.33 -3.80
N VAL A 188 10.24 -11.37 -3.64
CA VAL A 188 8.80 -11.51 -3.95
C VAL A 188 8.35 -10.62 -5.11
N ARG A 189 7.08 -10.71 -5.50
CA ARG A 189 6.46 -9.86 -6.54
C ARG A 189 5.72 -8.69 -5.88
N ASP A 190 5.45 -7.63 -6.65
CA ASP A 190 4.70 -6.45 -6.15
C ASP A 190 3.29 -6.77 -5.63
N ALA A 191 2.68 -7.86 -6.13
CA ALA A 191 1.37 -8.33 -5.69
C ALA A 191 1.42 -9.05 -4.33
N ASP A 192 2.59 -9.53 -3.91
CA ASP A 192 2.78 -10.24 -2.65
C ASP A 192 2.88 -9.23 -1.49
N ILE A 193 2.43 -9.64 -0.29
CA ILE A 193 2.33 -8.74 0.86
C ILE A 193 3.39 -9.12 1.88
N ILE A 194 4.20 -8.15 2.30
CA ILE A 194 5.21 -8.34 3.35
C ILE A 194 4.78 -7.56 4.60
N ILE A 195 4.77 -8.26 5.72
CA ILE A 195 4.34 -7.76 7.03
C ILE A 195 5.48 -7.93 8.03
N ARG A 196 5.82 -6.89 8.77
CA ARG A 196 6.60 -7.04 10.00
C ARG A 196 5.64 -7.50 11.10
N PHE A 197 5.77 -8.77 11.48
CA PHE A 197 4.81 -9.44 12.36
C PHE A 197 5.15 -9.22 13.85
N GLY A 198 6.45 -9.18 14.16
CA GLY A 198 7.01 -8.99 15.49
C GLY A 198 8.28 -8.13 15.47
N GLY A 199 9.11 -8.26 16.51
CA GLY A 199 10.35 -7.49 16.65
C GLY A 199 11.36 -7.79 15.53
N GLU A 200 11.68 -9.06 15.35
CA GLU A 200 12.59 -9.60 14.32
C GLU A 200 11.91 -10.58 13.36
N GLU A 201 10.58 -10.67 13.45
CA GLU A 201 9.74 -11.61 12.71
C GLU A 201 9.02 -10.92 11.55
N PHE A 202 9.06 -11.55 10.39
CA PHE A 202 8.42 -11.11 9.17
C PHE A 202 7.47 -12.20 8.68
N PHE A 203 6.29 -11.78 8.22
CA PHE A 203 5.30 -12.64 7.61
C PHE A 203 5.09 -12.22 6.16
N ILE A 204 5.20 -13.16 5.23
CA ILE A 204 5.02 -12.92 3.81
C ILE A 204 3.81 -13.71 3.34
N LEU A 205 2.91 -13.02 2.66
CA LEU A 205 1.71 -13.57 2.06
C LEU A 205 1.84 -13.53 0.54
N LEU A 206 2.07 -14.69 -0.06
CA LEU A 206 2.18 -14.85 -1.50
C LEU A 206 0.80 -14.99 -2.12
N ILE A 207 0.48 -14.12 -3.08
CA ILE A 207 -0.85 -14.03 -3.68
C ILE A 207 -0.91 -14.86 -4.95
N ASP A 208 -1.99 -15.62 -5.11
CA ASP A 208 -2.32 -16.37 -6.33
C ASP A 208 -1.21 -17.32 -6.81
N ILE A 209 -0.64 -18.10 -5.90
CA ILE A 209 0.39 -19.09 -6.24
C ILE A 209 -0.22 -20.45 -6.61
N ASN A 210 0.57 -21.32 -7.23
CA ASN A 210 0.22 -22.73 -7.33
C ASN A 210 0.73 -23.47 -6.09
N PRO A 211 0.05 -24.56 -5.68
CA PRO A 211 0.49 -25.37 -4.55
C PRO A 211 1.94 -25.85 -4.70
N GLY A 212 2.74 -25.73 -3.64
CA GLY A 212 4.15 -26.08 -3.58
C GLY A 212 5.12 -24.96 -3.99
N ASP A 213 4.68 -23.97 -4.78
CA ASP A 213 5.55 -22.89 -5.26
C ASP A 213 6.02 -21.97 -4.11
N SER A 214 5.32 -21.96 -2.96
CA SER A 214 5.72 -21.17 -1.78
C SER A 214 7.14 -21.48 -1.32
N MET A 215 7.52 -22.76 -1.38
CA MET A 215 8.82 -23.21 -0.91
C MET A 215 9.96 -22.67 -1.80
N LEU A 216 9.71 -22.55 -3.11
CA LEU A 216 10.67 -21.98 -4.05
C LEU A 216 10.94 -20.50 -3.75
N VAL A 217 9.88 -19.75 -3.41
CA VAL A 217 9.99 -18.34 -3.03
C VAL A 217 10.70 -18.18 -1.69
N ALA A 218 10.39 -19.02 -0.69
CA ALA A 218 11.06 -19.02 0.60
C ALA A 218 12.57 -19.28 0.47
N GLU A 219 12.97 -20.29 -0.30
CA GLU A 219 14.39 -20.58 -0.55
C GLU A 219 15.08 -19.48 -1.36
N LYS A 220 14.38 -18.84 -2.30
CA LYS A 220 14.90 -17.67 -3.02
C LYS A 220 15.21 -16.53 -2.05
N ILE A 221 14.28 -16.19 -1.14
CA ILE A 221 14.48 -15.15 -0.12
C ILE A 221 15.68 -15.49 0.76
N ARG A 222 15.75 -16.73 1.25
CA ARG A 222 16.84 -17.21 2.09
C ARG A 222 18.21 -17.02 1.45
N LYS A 223 18.36 -17.48 0.19
CA LYS A 223 19.62 -17.37 -0.57
C LYS A 223 20.03 -15.92 -0.80
N ILE A 224 19.09 -15.07 -1.23
CA ILE A 224 19.34 -13.63 -1.42
C ILE A 224 19.89 -13.02 -0.14
N PHE A 225 19.30 -13.35 1.01
CA PHE A 225 19.72 -12.78 2.29
C PHE A 225 21.09 -13.32 2.73
N GLU A 226 21.32 -14.64 2.64
CA GLU A 226 22.58 -15.30 2.99
C GLU A 226 23.77 -14.75 2.18
N GLU A 227 23.57 -14.50 0.89
CA GLU A 227 24.60 -13.96 0.00
C GLU A 227 24.86 -12.46 0.21
N THR A 228 23.96 -11.77 0.92
CA THR A 228 24.02 -10.32 1.12
C THR A 228 24.89 -9.95 2.32
N LYS A 229 25.89 -9.10 2.07
CA LYS A 229 26.65 -8.44 3.14
C LYS A 229 25.95 -7.16 3.57
N ILE A 230 25.46 -7.11 4.81
CA ILE A 230 24.81 -5.92 5.37
C ILE A 230 25.91 -4.94 5.77
N LYS A 231 25.95 -3.75 5.14
CA LYS A 231 26.89 -2.69 5.48
C LYS A 231 26.48 -2.05 6.81
N ILE A 232 27.43 -1.91 7.72
CA ILE A 232 27.29 -1.25 9.01
C ILE A 232 28.39 -0.19 9.16
N PRO A 233 28.31 0.77 10.10
CA PRO A 233 29.30 1.85 10.21
C PRO A 233 30.76 1.38 10.26
N ASN A 234 31.01 0.25 10.92
CA ASN A 234 32.35 -0.29 11.14
C ASN A 234 32.69 -1.51 10.23
N GLY A 235 32.00 -1.67 9.09
CA GLY A 235 32.30 -2.73 8.13
C GLY A 235 31.05 -3.38 7.53
N SER A 236 31.03 -4.71 7.49
CA SER A 236 29.88 -5.47 7.02
C SER A 236 29.68 -6.72 7.85
N ILE A 237 28.43 -7.10 8.07
CA ILE A 237 28.06 -8.36 8.72
C ILE A 237 27.27 -9.25 7.77
N ASN A 238 27.40 -10.55 7.98
CA ASN A 238 26.58 -11.56 7.32
C ASN A 238 25.61 -12.15 8.34
N LYS A 239 24.36 -12.31 7.93
CA LYS A 239 23.29 -12.92 8.72
C LYS A 239 22.47 -13.84 7.84
N THR A 240 21.67 -14.67 8.48
CA THR A 240 20.82 -15.67 7.80
C THR A 240 19.38 -15.55 8.29
N LEU A 241 18.47 -16.15 7.53
CA LEU A 241 17.06 -16.24 7.88
C LEU A 241 16.68 -17.70 8.05
N SER A 242 15.85 -17.97 9.05
CA SER A 242 15.07 -19.20 9.13
C SER A 242 13.65 -18.90 8.64
N LEU A 243 13.07 -19.81 7.85
CA LEU A 243 11.74 -19.65 7.29
C LEU A 243 10.90 -20.91 7.50
N GLY A 244 9.63 -20.71 7.85
CA GLY A 244 8.61 -21.75 7.88
C GLY A 244 7.53 -21.44 6.86
N VAL A 245 7.07 -22.47 6.15
CA VAL A 245 6.18 -22.32 4.99
C VAL A 245 4.93 -23.17 5.17
N SER A 246 3.76 -22.59 4.91
CA SER A 246 2.49 -23.31 4.76
C SER A 246 1.65 -22.69 3.64
N GLU A 247 0.55 -23.32 3.28
CA GLU A 247 -0.32 -22.93 2.16
C GLU A 247 -1.81 -23.02 2.51
N PHE A 248 -2.59 -22.05 2.03
CA PHE A 248 -4.03 -21.95 2.24
C PHE A 248 -4.81 -21.60 0.97
N PRO A 249 -5.87 -22.34 0.59
CA PRO A 249 -6.23 -23.65 1.12
C PRO A 249 -5.18 -24.70 0.72
N GLY A 250 -5.03 -25.75 1.52
CA GLY A 250 -4.02 -26.80 1.29
C GLY A 250 -3.69 -27.55 2.57
N ASP A 251 -2.92 -26.92 3.46
CA ASP A 251 -2.49 -27.54 4.73
C ASP A 251 -3.57 -27.57 5.81
N GLY A 252 -4.57 -26.70 5.67
CA GLY A 252 -5.68 -26.63 6.61
C GLY A 252 -6.85 -25.82 6.06
N ASP A 253 -7.98 -25.94 6.76
CA ASP A 253 -9.25 -25.31 6.39
C ASP A 253 -9.34 -23.85 6.86
N GLY A 254 -8.49 -23.46 7.82
CA GLY A 254 -8.45 -22.12 8.38
C GLY A 254 -7.19 -21.35 8.01
N PHE A 255 -7.33 -20.14 7.46
CA PHE A 255 -6.21 -19.25 7.18
C PHE A 255 -5.34 -18.98 8.42
N TRP A 256 -5.98 -18.67 9.55
CA TRP A 256 -5.27 -18.43 10.82
C TRP A 256 -4.55 -19.66 11.36
N GLN A 257 -5.10 -20.84 11.10
CA GLN A 257 -4.47 -22.11 11.46
C GLN A 257 -3.23 -22.36 10.59
N CYS A 258 -3.31 -22.08 9.28
CA CYS A 258 -2.15 -22.17 8.39
C CYS A 258 -1.03 -21.21 8.80
N ILE A 259 -1.32 -20.04 9.36
CA ILE A 259 -0.28 -19.17 9.94
C ILE A 259 0.46 -19.88 11.09
N LYS A 260 -0.26 -20.58 11.98
CA LYS A 260 0.36 -21.38 13.04
C LYS A 260 1.21 -22.52 12.48
N TYR A 261 0.77 -23.15 11.39
CA TYR A 261 1.56 -24.17 10.69
C TYR A 261 2.88 -23.62 10.13
N ALA A 262 2.87 -22.41 9.56
CA ALA A 262 4.09 -21.74 9.12
C ALA A 262 5.02 -21.42 10.32
N ASP A 263 4.45 -21.04 11.46
CA ASP A 263 5.22 -20.78 12.69
C ASP A 263 5.88 -22.05 13.25
N VAL A 264 5.15 -23.17 13.29
CA VAL A 264 5.69 -24.49 13.67
C VAL A 264 6.82 -24.93 12.75
N ALA A 265 6.65 -24.75 11.43
CA ALA A 265 7.70 -25.04 10.47
C ALA A 265 8.95 -24.13 10.67
N LEU A 266 8.74 -22.85 11.02
CA LEU A 266 9.83 -21.92 11.33
C LEU A 266 10.58 -22.36 12.59
N TYR A 267 9.86 -22.76 13.63
CA TYR A 267 10.47 -23.30 14.84
C TYR A 267 11.36 -24.51 14.52
N LYS A 268 10.86 -25.44 13.70
CA LYS A 268 11.64 -26.59 13.22
C LYS A 268 12.88 -26.17 12.43
N ALA A 269 12.78 -25.11 11.63
CA ALA A 269 13.93 -24.57 10.89
C ALA A 269 15.02 -24.07 11.85
N LYS A 270 14.61 -23.36 12.92
CA LYS A 270 15.52 -22.87 13.96
C LYS A 270 16.17 -24.00 14.76
N GLU A 271 15.42 -25.03 15.13
CA GLU A 271 15.95 -26.16 15.90
C GLU A 271 16.93 -27.02 15.10
N THR A 272 16.64 -27.23 13.82
CA THR A 272 17.44 -28.15 12.98
C THR A 272 18.67 -27.50 12.36
N GLY A 273 19.08 -26.32 12.81
CA GLY A 273 20.34 -25.68 12.43
C GLY A 273 20.22 -24.32 11.76
N ARG A 274 19.03 -23.72 11.70
CA ARG A 274 18.78 -22.38 11.12
C ARG A 274 19.17 -22.28 9.63
N ASN A 275 19.13 -21.07 9.07
CA ASN A 275 19.50 -20.79 7.67
C ASN A 275 18.88 -21.78 6.66
N LYS A 276 17.58 -22.00 6.78
CA LYS A 276 16.82 -22.90 5.90
C LYS A 276 15.35 -22.50 5.85
N ALA A 277 14.67 -22.85 4.76
CA ALA A 277 13.23 -22.93 4.77
C ALA A 277 12.80 -24.36 5.13
N ILE A 278 11.70 -24.50 5.86
CA ILE A 278 11.01 -25.77 6.09
C ILE A 278 9.56 -25.63 5.67
N ARG A 279 9.07 -26.59 4.90
CA ARG A 279 7.64 -26.72 4.58
C ARG A 279 6.96 -27.45 5.73
N PHE A 280 5.80 -26.96 6.14
CA PHE A 280 4.96 -27.63 7.12
C PHE A 280 4.57 -29.02 6.61
N GLU A 281 4.65 -30.00 7.50
CA GLU A 281 4.16 -31.36 7.31
C GLU A 281 3.27 -31.68 8.52
N GLU A 282 2.23 -32.48 8.32
CA GLU A 282 1.19 -32.73 9.34
C GLU A 282 1.78 -33.32 10.63
N GLU A 283 2.84 -34.11 10.53
CA GLU A 283 3.56 -34.72 11.65
C GLU A 283 4.22 -33.69 12.59
N MET A 284 4.42 -32.46 12.11
CA MET A 284 4.94 -31.37 12.94
C MET A 284 3.89 -30.80 13.89
N TRP A 285 2.60 -31.07 13.67
CA TRP A 285 1.50 -30.53 14.47
C TRP A 285 1.06 -31.49 15.58
N SER A 286 1.32 -31.13 16.84
CA SER A 286 0.93 -31.92 18.01
C SER A 286 -0.40 -31.52 18.65
N GLY A 287 -1.17 -30.61 18.05
CA GLY A 287 -2.52 -30.25 18.49
C GLY A 287 -2.65 -29.43 19.79
N GLU A 288 -1.61 -29.37 20.64
CA GLU A 288 -1.78 -28.88 22.01
C GLU A 288 -0.99 -27.63 22.44
N GLU A 289 -0.08 -27.05 21.64
CA GLU A 289 0.78 -25.96 22.17
C GLU A 289 1.06 -24.77 21.25
N PHE A 290 0.11 -24.24 20.47
CA PHE A 290 0.27 -22.92 19.80
C PHE A 290 -1.06 -22.20 19.57
#